data_AF-A0AAW8F0J6-F1
#
_entry.id   AF-A0AAW8F0J6-F1
#
_cell.length_a   1.000
_cell.length_b   1.000
_cell.length_c   1.000
_cell.angle_alpha   90.00
_cell.angle_beta   90.00
_cell.angle_gamma   90.00
#
_symmetry.space_group_name_H-M   'P 1'
#
loop_
_entity.id
_entity.type
_entity.pdbx_description
1 polymer ?
#
loop_
_entity_poly.entity_id
_entity_poly.type
_entity_poly.pdbx_seq_one_letter_code
_entity_poly.pdbx_strand_id
1 'polypeptide(L)' 'MDYEELGEVDGVPVRVPTNDDYRTCSVCGGNCEPDPDFSSGESGARIAFVCPQHGIQSLIDPFESLR' A
#
# COMPACT_ATOMS: atom_id res chain seq x y z
N MET A 1 3.38 12.81 1.42
CA MET A 1 2.17 12.07 1.07
C MET A 1 1.15 12.39 2.14
N ASP A 2 -0.05 12.80 1.77
CA ASP A 2 -1.17 12.92 2.71
C ASP A 2 -1.79 11.55 2.92
N TYR A 3 -2.31 11.29 4.11
CA TYR A 3 -2.89 10.00 4.47
C TYR A 3 -4.28 10.22 5.07
N GLU A 4 -5.21 9.35 4.70
CA GLU A 4 -6.54 9.27 5.30
C GLU A 4 -6.66 8.02 6.16
N GLU A 5 -7.44 8.13 7.24
CA GLU A 5 -7.71 7.03 8.15
C GLU A 5 -8.96 6.28 7.70
N LEU A 6 -8.82 4.99 7.41
CA LEU A 6 -9.92 4.15 6.95
C LEU A 6 -10.63 3.44 8.11
N GLY A 7 -9.98 3.33 9.27
CA GLY A 7 -10.48 2.65 10.45
C GLY A 7 -9.36 2.21 11.40
N GLU A 8 -9.64 1.23 12.24
CA GLU A 8 -8.68 0.68 13.21
C GLU A 8 -8.70 -0.86 13.20
N VAL A 9 -7.53 -1.46 13.44
CA VAL A 9 -7.36 -2.90 13.68
C VAL A 9 -6.62 -3.05 15.00
N ASP A 10 -7.23 -3.71 15.98
CA ASP A 10 -6.65 -3.90 17.33
C ASP A 10 -6.28 -2.58 18.04
N GLY A 11 -7.07 -1.52 17.84
CA GLY A 11 -6.79 -0.18 18.37
C GLY A 11 -5.68 0.57 17.63
N VAL A 12 -5.19 0.02 16.52
CA VAL A 12 -4.16 0.61 15.68
C VAL A 12 -4.81 1.23 14.44
N PRO A 13 -4.69 2.55 14.20
CA PRO A 13 -5.33 3.20 13.05
C PRO A 13 -4.71 2.70 11.74
N VAL A 14 -5.56 2.31 10.81
CA VAL A 14 -5.19 1.91 9.45
C VAL A 14 -5.28 3.13 8.56
N ARG A 15 -4.15 3.50 7.95
CA ARG A 15 -4.04 4.67 7.07
C ARG A 15 -3.61 4.29 5.67
N VAL A 16 -4.13 5.00 4.67
CA VAL A 16 -3.71 4.87 3.27
C VAL A 16 -3.41 6.25 2.69
N PRO A 17 -2.54 6.36 1.67
CA PRO A 17 -2.33 7.65 1.00
C PRO A 17 -3.63 8.16 0.39
N THR A 18 -3.90 9.46 0.53
CA THR A 18 -5.13 10.11 0.02
C THR A 18 -5.17 10.19 -1.51
N ASN A 19 -4.02 10.07 -2.18
CA ASN A 19 -3.95 10.00 -3.63
C ASN A 19 -3.76 8.56 -4.09
N ASP A 20 -4.53 8.16 -5.10
CA ASP A 20 -4.53 6.83 -5.73
C ASP A 20 -3.32 6.56 -6.63
N ASP A 21 -2.33 7.44 -6.66
CA ASP A 21 -1.08 7.24 -7.41
C ASP A 21 -0.35 5.96 -6.99
N TYR A 22 -0.42 5.57 -5.72
CA TYR A 22 0.24 4.34 -5.22
C TYR A 22 -0.34 3.06 -5.83
N ARG A 23 -1.57 3.11 -6.35
CA ARG A 23 -2.20 2.01 -7.08
C ARG A 23 -2.12 2.19 -8.59
N THR A 24 -1.47 3.22 -9.10
CA THR A 24 -1.39 3.50 -10.54
C THR A 24 -0.01 3.13 -11.08
N CYS A 25 0.02 2.36 -12.17
CA CYS A 25 1.28 2.06 -12.85
C CYS A 25 1.80 3.29 -13.56
N SER A 26 3.01 3.72 -13.21
CA SER A 26 3.69 4.86 -13.82
C SER A 26 4.00 4.68 -15.31
N VAL A 27 3.97 3.43 -15.82
CA VAL A 27 4.31 3.10 -17.21
C VAL A 27 3.07 3.01 -18.10
N CYS A 28 2.05 2.25 -17.71
CA CYS A 28 0.85 2.06 -18.54
C CYS A 28 -0.38 2.84 -18.05
N GLY A 29 -0.31 3.50 -16.88
CA GLY A 29 -1.46 4.16 -16.26
C GLY A 29 -2.54 3.20 -15.74
N GLY A 30 -2.28 1.89 -15.76
CA GLY A 30 -3.22 0.87 -15.30
C GLY A 30 -3.30 0.79 -13.77
N ASN A 31 -4.41 0.23 -13.27
CA ASN A 31 -4.58 -0.04 -11.84
C ASN A 31 -3.75 -1.27 -11.45
N CYS A 32 -2.83 -1.10 -10.50
CA CYS A 32 -2.02 -2.15 -9.91
C CYS A 32 -2.83 -2.87 -8.83
N GLU A 33 -2.65 -4.19 -8.75
CA GLU A 33 -3.30 -5.01 -7.72
C GLU A 33 -2.39 -5.16 -6.50
N PRO A 34 -2.96 -5.21 -5.28
CA PRO A 34 -2.18 -5.49 -4.09
C PRO A 34 -1.66 -6.94 -4.13
N ASP A 35 -0.38 -7.13 -3.86
CA ASP A 35 0.23 -8.45 -3.74
C ASP A 35 0.05 -8.98 -2.31
N PRO A 36 -0.77 -10.03 -2.10
CA PRO A 36 -1.05 -10.55 -0.76
C PRO A 36 0.13 -11.30 -0.15
N ASP A 37 1.04 -11.83 -0.97
CA ASP A 37 2.21 -12.62 -0.56
C ASP A 37 3.27 -11.71 0.07
N PHE A 38 3.37 -10.46 -0.40
CA PHE A 38 4.24 -9.43 0.17
C PHE A 38 3.75 -8.90 1.54
N SER A 39 2.50 -9.18 1.93
CA SER A 39 1.83 -8.51 3.05
C SER A 39 2.27 -8.94 4.45
N SER A 40 3.00 -10.06 4.58
CA SER A 40 3.12 -10.76 5.87
C SER A 40 4.54 -11.27 6.12
N GLY A 41 5.36 -10.47 6.81
CA GLY A 41 6.66 -10.89 7.34
C GLY A 41 6.95 -10.27 8.72
N GLU A 42 8.06 -10.66 9.35
CA GLU A 42 8.51 -10.19 10.68
C GLU A 42 8.74 -8.66 10.79
N SER A 43 8.60 -7.90 9.70
CA SER A 43 8.94 -6.47 9.60
C SER A 43 7.75 -5.49 9.65
N GLY A 44 6.53 -6.01 9.87
CA GLY A 44 5.28 -5.25 9.86
C GLY A 44 4.45 -5.45 8.58
N ALA A 45 3.16 -5.09 8.62
CA ALA A 45 2.27 -5.20 7.48
C ALA A 45 2.70 -4.20 6.38
N ARG A 46 3.05 -4.68 5.19
CA ARG A 46 3.41 -3.84 4.04
C ARG A 46 2.74 -4.35 2.80
N ILE A 47 2.00 -3.51 2.10
CA ILE A 47 1.24 -3.91 0.92
C ILE A 47 2.03 -3.44 -0.31
N ALA A 48 2.48 -4.38 -1.13
CA ALA A 48 3.04 -4.06 -2.43
C ALA A 48 1.91 -3.93 -3.46
N PHE A 49 2.00 -2.95 -4.34
CA PHE A 49 1.09 -2.80 -5.49
C PHE A 49 1.86 -3.15 -6.76
N VAL A 50 1.37 -4.14 -7.49
CA VAL A 50 2.07 -4.76 -8.62
C VAL A 50 1.27 -4.60 -9.90
N CYS A 51 1.93 -4.06 -10.93
CA CYS A 51 1.42 -4.09 -12.29
C CYS A 51 1.77 -5.46 -12.91
N PRO A 52 0.81 -6.22 -13.48
CA PRO A 52 1.10 -7.53 -14.08
C PRO A 52 2.07 -7.45 -15.27
N GLN A 53 2.19 -6.27 -15.89
CA GLN A 53 3.07 -6.05 -17.05
C GLN A 53 4.43 -5.44 -16.67
N HIS A 54 4.47 -4.62 -15.62
CA HIS A 54 5.65 -3.79 -15.30
C HIS A 54 6.22 -4.05 -13.90
N GLY A 55 5.65 -4.99 -13.13
CA GLY A 55 6.12 -5.38 -11.81
C GLY A 55 5.70 -4.41 -10.70
N ILE A 56 6.43 -4.46 -9.58
CA ILE A 56 6.15 -3.67 -8.37
C ILE A 56 6.21 -2.16 -8.70
N GLN A 57 5.18 -1.43 -8.32
CA GLN A 57 5.09 0.03 -8.52
C GLN A 57 5.19 0.78 -7.20
N SER A 58 4.59 0.27 -6.13
CA SER A 58 4.59 0.94 -4.83
C SER A 58 4.55 -0.05 -3.67
N LEU A 59 4.95 0.44 -2.49
CA LEU A 59 4.94 -0.26 -1.21
C LEU A 59 4.35 0.68 -0.16
N ILE A 60 3.24 0.27 0.46
CA ILE A 60 2.56 1.05 1.50
C ILE A 60 2.65 0.32 2.83
N ASP A 61 3.18 0.98 3.86
CA ASP A 61 3.06 0.57 5.25
C ASP A 61 1.89 1.35 5.89
N PRO A 62 0.71 0.74 6.10
CA PRO A 62 -0.44 1.43 6.66
C PRO A 62 -0.23 1.89 8.11
N PHE A 63 0.85 1.45 8.76
CA PHE A 63 1.23 1.79 10.13
C PHE A 63 2.51 2.63 10.20
N GLU A 64 3.00 3.16 9.07
CA GLU A 64 4.24 3.97 9.02
C GLU A 64 4.24 5.11 10.04
N SER A 65 3.09 5.75 10.26
CA SER A 65 2.94 6.86 11.21
C SER A 65 3.17 6.49 12.68
N LEU A 66 3.28 5.20 13.00
CA LEU A 66 3.44 4.69 14.36
C LEU A 66 4.88 4.25 14.67
N ARG A 67 5.79 4.39 13.69
CA ARG A 67 7.20 3.99 13.79
C ARG A 67 8.10 5.17 14.12
#